data_AF-A0AAN5CD27-F1
#
_entry.id   AF-A0AAN5CD27-F1
#
_cell.length_a   1.000
_cell.length_b   1.000
_cell.length_c   1.000
_cell.angle_alpha   90.00
_cell.angle_beta   90.00
_cell.angle_gamma   90.00
#
_symmetry.space_group_name_H-M   'P 1'
#
loop_
_entity.id
_entity.type
_entity.pdbx_description
1 polymer ?
#
loop_
_entity_poly.entity_id
_entity_poly.type
_entity_poly.pdbx_seq_one_letter_code
_entity_poly.pdbx_strand_id
1 'polypeptide(L)'
;APSMKMMSKLHFRTNYVTTWVSHLRHTHSTTPSLEGLSLRCECGHESFSDKHIYKCDIANFTVIHTSGAKERKAFTTTPQRCILCNMHPTTPSGYIKYLEAYHKTTLK
;
A
#
# COMPACT_ATOMS: atom_id res chain seq x y z
N ALA A 1 -25.15 -46.32 -4.32
CA ALA A 1 -24.07 -45.31 -4.37
C ALA A 1 -24.51 -44.16 -5.26
N PRO A 2 -24.71 -42.94 -4.75
CA PRO A 2 -25.02 -41.82 -5.63
C PRO A 2 -23.73 -41.13 -6.09
N SER A 3 -23.67 -40.97 -7.40
CA SER A 3 -22.64 -40.32 -8.20
C SER A 3 -22.35 -38.89 -7.72
N MET A 4 -21.08 -38.60 -7.39
CA MET A 4 -20.58 -37.26 -7.10
C MET A 4 -20.70 -36.38 -8.35
N LYS A 5 -21.69 -35.49 -8.38
CA LYS A 5 -21.73 -34.40 -9.35
C LYS A 5 -20.60 -33.43 -9.01
N MET A 6 -19.58 -33.41 -9.86
CA MET A 6 -18.48 -32.47 -9.83
C MET A 6 -19.04 -31.08 -10.19
N MET A 7 -19.42 -30.30 -9.18
CA MET A 7 -19.84 -28.92 -9.39
C MET A 7 -18.63 -28.08 -9.78
N SER A 8 -18.63 -27.59 -11.01
CA SER A 8 -17.67 -26.60 -11.50
C SER A 8 -17.68 -25.40 -10.56
N LYS A 9 -16.58 -25.21 -9.83
CA LYS A 9 -16.37 -24.05 -8.95
C LYS A 9 -16.51 -22.79 -9.79
N LEU A 10 -17.52 -21.99 -9.49
CA LEU A 10 -17.74 -20.69 -10.10
C LEU A 10 -16.64 -19.75 -9.57
N HIS A 11 -15.62 -19.48 -10.38
CA HIS A 11 -14.47 -18.65 -9.99
C HIS A 11 -14.83 -17.17 -10.16
N PHE A 12 -15.39 -16.55 -9.12
CA PHE A 12 -15.49 -15.09 -9.09
C PHE A 12 -14.13 -14.49 -8.74
N ARG A 13 -13.41 -13.98 -9.75
CA ARG A 13 -12.24 -13.13 -9.53
C ARG A 13 -12.69 -11.70 -9.26
N THR A 14 -12.30 -11.15 -8.12
CA THR A 14 -12.68 -9.77 -7.76
C THR A 14 -11.61 -8.79 -8.27
N ASN A 15 -11.87 -8.15 -9.41
CA ASN A 15 -11.04 -7.04 -9.93
C ASN A 15 -10.98 -5.82 -8.98
N TYR A 16 -11.75 -5.85 -7.89
CA TYR A 16 -11.80 -4.81 -6.88
C TYR A 16 -10.45 -4.62 -6.16
N VAL A 17 -9.66 -5.68 -5.98
CA VAL A 17 -8.37 -5.59 -5.28
C VAL A 17 -7.35 -4.82 -6.09
N THR A 18 -7.21 -5.10 -7.39
CA THR A 18 -6.30 -4.36 -8.28
C THR A 18 -6.69 -2.88 -8.35
N THR A 19 -7.99 -2.60 -8.47
CA THR A 19 -8.51 -1.23 -8.50
C THR A 19 -8.28 -0.51 -7.18
N TRP A 20 -8.48 -1.17 -6.04
CA TRP A 20 -8.24 -0.60 -4.72
C TRP A 20 -6.76 -0.30 -4.48
N VAL A 21 -5.85 -1.24 -4.82
CA VAL A 21 -4.40 -1.02 -4.71
C VAL A 21 -3.96 0.12 -5.63
N SER A 22 -4.49 0.19 -6.85
CA SER A 22 -4.21 1.27 -7.80
C SER A 22 -4.71 2.62 -7.26
N HIS A 23 -5.93 2.66 -6.73
CA HIS A 23 -6.50 3.86 -6.11
C HIS A 23 -5.64 4.36 -4.95
N LEU A 24 -5.20 3.49 -4.04
CA LEU A 24 -4.30 3.89 -2.95
C LEU A 24 -3.01 4.52 -3.46
N ARG A 25 -2.42 3.94 -4.51
CA ARG A 25 -1.17 4.46 -5.09
C ARG A 25 -1.35 5.80 -5.78
N HIS A 26 -2.41 5.96 -6.58
CA HIS A 26 -2.59 7.17 -7.39
C HIS A 26 -3.26 8.31 -6.63
N THR A 27 -4.25 8.01 -5.80
CA THR A 27 -5.00 9.04 -5.06
C THR A 27 -4.28 9.44 -3.78
N HIS A 28 -3.70 8.48 -3.07
CA HIS A 28 -3.14 8.70 -1.74
C HIS A 28 -1.62 8.60 -1.69
N SER A 29 -0.95 8.25 -2.79
CA SER A 29 0.50 7.98 -2.82
C SER A 29 0.95 7.00 -1.73
N THR A 30 0.07 6.05 -1.37
CA THR A 30 0.31 5.06 -0.30
C THR A 30 0.17 3.63 -0.82
N THR A 31 0.49 2.66 0.03
CA THR A 31 0.31 1.24 -0.24
C THR A 31 -0.33 0.56 0.96
N PRO A 32 -1.00 -0.60 0.79
CA PRO A 32 -1.59 -1.32 1.92
C PRO A 32 -0.59 -1.50 3.08
N SER A 33 0.65 -1.89 2.76
CA SER A 33 1.73 -2.03 3.75
C SER A 33 2.02 -0.77 4.56
N LEU A 34 1.95 0.41 3.94
CA LEU A 34 2.27 1.69 4.59
C LEU A 34 1.15 2.14 5.53
N GLU A 35 -0.09 1.82 5.20
CA GLU A 35 -1.26 2.07 6.05
C GLU A 35 -1.49 0.95 7.09
N GLY A 36 -0.57 -0.01 7.21
CA GLY A 36 -0.73 -1.16 8.10
C GLY A 36 -1.92 -2.06 7.72
N LEU A 37 -2.30 -2.07 6.44
CA LEU A 37 -3.35 -2.89 5.86
C LEU A 37 -2.75 -4.09 5.14
N SER A 38 -3.40 -5.25 5.22
CA SER A 38 -3.11 -6.40 4.36
C SER A 38 -4.39 -6.93 3.71
N LEU A 39 -4.19 -7.67 2.62
CA LEU A 39 -5.22 -8.37 1.88
C LEU A 39 -5.19 -9.83 2.33
N ARG A 40 -6.23 -10.28 3.04
CA ARG A 40 -6.40 -11.69 3.39
C ARG A 40 -7.31 -12.36 2.38
N CYS A 41 -6.78 -13.32 1.64
CA CYS A 41 -7.56 -14.15 0.75
C CYS A 41 -8.38 -15.19 1.53
N GLU A 42 -9.53 -15.59 1.00
CA GLU A 42 -10.34 -16.69 1.57
C GLU A 42 -9.58 -18.02 1.64
N CYS A 43 -8.52 -18.21 0.84
CA CYS A 43 -7.62 -19.35 0.95
C CYS A 43 -6.71 -19.31 2.19
N GLY A 44 -6.81 -18.27 3.01
CA GLY A 44 -6.00 -18.04 4.21
C GLY A 44 -4.66 -17.32 3.94
N HIS A 45 -4.34 -17.01 2.68
CA HIS A 45 -3.09 -16.31 2.35
C HIS A 45 -3.22 -14.81 2.57
N GLU A 46 -2.26 -14.24 3.30
CA GLU A 46 -2.15 -12.81 3.51
C GLU A 46 -1.08 -12.20 2.60
N SER A 47 -1.43 -11.11 1.94
CA SER A 47 -0.55 -10.42 1.00
C SER A 47 -0.71 -8.91 1.13
N PHE A 48 0.36 -8.17 0.85
CA PHE A 48 0.31 -6.71 0.73
C PHE A 48 0.19 -6.25 -0.74
N SER A 49 0.02 -7.19 -1.66
CA SER A 49 -0.07 -6.97 -3.09
C SER A 49 -1.23 -7.76 -3.71
N ASP A 50 -1.63 -7.30 -4.88
CA ASP A 50 -2.61 -7.94 -5.77
C ASP A 50 -2.05 -9.17 -6.50
N LYS A 51 -0.74 -9.45 -6.41
CA LYS A 51 -0.10 -10.58 -7.12
C LYS A 51 -0.71 -11.95 -6.81
N HIS A 52 -1.28 -12.12 -5.62
CA HIS A 52 -1.91 -13.38 -5.23
C HIS A 52 -3.13 -13.72 -6.10
N ILE A 53 -3.79 -12.72 -6.70
CA ILE A 53 -4.95 -12.92 -7.60
C ILE A 53 -4.60 -13.84 -8.77
N TYR A 54 -3.37 -13.76 -9.28
CA TYR A 54 -2.92 -14.57 -10.43
C TYR A 54 -2.53 -16.00 -10.05
N LYS A 55 -2.42 -16.29 -8.74
CA LYS A 55 -1.97 -17.60 -8.22
C LYS A 55 -3.07 -18.40 -7.53
N CYS A 56 -4.20 -17.77 -7.22
CA CYS A 56 -5.29 -18.37 -6.46
C CYS A 56 -6.58 -18.41 -7.28
N ASP A 57 -7.21 -19.57 -7.35
CA ASP A 57 -8.44 -19.77 -8.13
C ASP A 57 -9.68 -19.14 -7.47
N ILE A 58 -9.66 -19.00 -6.14
CA ILE A 58 -10.75 -18.47 -5.30
C ILE A 58 -10.46 -17.05 -4.79
N ALA A 59 -9.70 -16.27 -5.57
CA ALA A 59 -9.12 -14.96 -5.24
C ALA A 59 -10.12 -13.86 -4.81
N ASN A 60 -10.83 -14.09 -3.70
CA ASN A 60 -11.63 -13.15 -2.92
C ASN A 60 -10.77 -12.68 -1.76
N PHE A 61 -10.72 -11.37 -1.56
CA PHE A 61 -9.88 -10.77 -0.52
C PHE A 61 -10.69 -9.85 0.37
N THR A 62 -10.35 -9.89 1.65
CA THR A 62 -10.80 -8.94 2.65
C THR A 62 -9.61 -8.07 3.05
N VAL A 63 -9.84 -6.76 3.14
CA VAL A 63 -8.85 -5.84 3.72
C VAL A 63 -8.90 -5.98 5.24
N ILE A 64 -7.76 -6.28 5.85
CA ILE A 64 -7.61 -6.41 7.29
C ILE A 64 -6.53 -5.45 7.80
N HIS A 65 -6.69 -4.98 9.04
CA HIS A 65 -5.60 -4.28 9.73
C HIS A 65 -4.58 -5.31 10.23
N THR A 66 -3.33 -5.14 9.83
CA THR A 66 -2.23 -5.89 10.42
C THR A 66 -1.85 -5.27 11.76
N SER A 67 -2.33 -5.88 12.85
CA SER A 67 -1.95 -5.53 14.24
C SER A 67 -0.45 -5.64 14.51
N GLY A 68 0.31 -6.22 13.58
CA GLY A 68 1.75 -6.37 13.60
C GLY A 68 2.49 -5.47 12.60
N ALA A 69 1.86 -4.43 12.05
CA ALA A 69 2.58 -3.34 11.43
C ALA A 69 3.39 -2.65 12.54
N LYS A 70 4.56 -3.23 12.86
CA LYS A 70 5.68 -2.48 13.43
C LYS A 70 5.69 -1.23 12.59
N GLU A 71 5.40 -0.10 13.21
CA GLU A 71 5.59 1.21 12.61
C GLU A 71 6.95 1.11 11.93
N ARG A 72 6.97 0.91 10.60
CA ARG A 72 8.19 1.10 9.87
C ARG A 72 8.32 2.58 10.01
N LYS A 73 9.11 3.01 11.00
CA LYS A 73 9.46 4.41 11.24
C LYS A 73 9.55 4.98 9.86
N ALA A 74 8.57 5.81 9.49
CA ALA A 74 8.70 6.62 8.30
C ALA A 74 10.10 7.18 8.44
N PHE A 75 10.92 7.03 7.39
CA PHE A 75 12.28 7.53 7.41
C PHE A 75 12.17 9.07 7.45
N THR A 76 11.77 9.60 8.61
CA THR A 76 11.62 11.00 8.95
C THR A 76 12.98 11.49 9.38
N THR A 77 13.98 11.25 8.53
CA THR A 77 15.28 11.90 8.63
C THR A 77 15.26 13.21 7.86
N THR A 78 14.10 13.65 7.37
CA THR A 78 13.95 14.99 6.81
C THR A 78 13.49 15.92 7.92
N PRO A 79 14.29 16.93 8.30
CA PRO A 79 13.83 17.98 9.19
C PRO A 79 12.56 18.59 8.60
N GLN A 80 11.43 18.54 9.31
CA GLN A 80 10.21 19.26 8.93
C GLN A 80 10.38 20.80 8.99
N ARG A 81 11.58 21.26 9.36
CA ARG A 81 11.96 22.65 9.43
C ARG A 81 13.26 22.87 8.67
N CYS A 82 13.28 23.85 7.78
CA CYS A 82 14.50 24.25 7.11
C CYS A 82 15.50 24.84 8.09
N ILE A 83 16.69 24.28 8.16
CA ILE A 83 17.77 24.78 9.04
C ILE A 83 18.28 26.17 8.63
N LEU A 84 18.05 26.58 7.38
CA LEU A 84 18.55 27.85 6.83
C LEU A 84 17.61 29.03 7.07
N CYS A 85 16.31 28.79 7.24
CA CYS A 85 15.31 29.86 7.26
C CYS A 85 14.06 29.57 8.11
N ASN A 86 14.04 28.46 8.86
CA ASN A 86 12.91 28.01 9.69
C ASN A 86 11.57 27.84 8.96
N MET A 87 11.54 27.75 7.63
CA MET A 87 10.31 27.43 6.90
C MET A 87 9.91 25.97 7.15
N HIS A 88 8.60 25.70 7.21
CA HIS A 88 8.01 24.41 7.54
C HIS A 88 7.26 23.79 6.35
N PRO A 89 7.93 23.05 5.46
CA PRO A 89 7.26 22.31 4.39
C PRO A 89 6.39 21.20 4.96
N THR A 90 5.17 21.09 4.44
CA THR A 90 4.17 20.10 4.86
C THR A 90 4.50 18.67 4.43
N THR A 91 5.44 18.49 3.49
CA THR A 91 5.84 17.18 2.96
C THR A 91 7.35 17.11 2.70
N PRO A 92 7.98 15.91 2.77
CA PRO A 92 9.39 15.73 2.44
C PRO A 92 9.74 16.14 1.00
N SER A 93 8.88 15.80 0.02
CA SER A 93 9.05 16.21 -1.37
C SER A 93 8.97 17.73 -1.53
N GLY A 94 8.06 18.38 -0.79
CA GLY A 94 7.98 19.83 -0.71
C GLY A 94 9.24 20.45 -0.11
N TYR A 95 9.85 19.79 0.88
CA TYR A 95 11.11 20.23 1.49
C TYR A 95 12.28 20.20 0.52
N ILE A 96 12.42 19.14 -0.27
CA ILE A 96 13.48 19.04 -1.29
C ILE A 96 13.31 20.12 -2.36
N LYS A 97 12.11 20.25 -2.93
CA LYS A 97 11.80 21.33 -3.91
C LYS A 97 12.07 22.72 -3.34
N TYR A 98 11.75 22.91 -2.06
CA TYR A 98 12.01 24.16 -1.37
C TYR A 98 13.50 24.47 -1.27
N LEU A 99 14.31 23.49 -0.87
CA LEU A 99 15.77 23.64 -0.79
C LEU A 99 16.39 23.96 -2.15
N GLU A 100 15.93 23.29 -3.20
CA GLU A 100 16.41 23.54 -4.57
C GLU A 100 16.04 24.94 -5.05
N ALA A 101 14.79 25.36 -4.85
CA ALA A 101 14.29 26.64 -5.37
C ALA A 101 14.81 27.86 -4.60
N TYR A 102 14.89 27.79 -3.26
CA TYR A 102 15.20 28.94 -2.41
C TYR A 102 16.64 28.97 -1.92
N HIS A 103 17.25 27.80 -1.70
CA HIS A 103 18.59 27.69 -1.13
C HIS A 103 19.62 27.17 -2.14
N LYS A 104 19.19 26.82 -3.37
CA LYS A 104 20.02 26.21 -4.42
C LYS A 104 20.88 25.05 -3.88
N THR A 105 20.32 24.30 -2.95
CA THR A 105 20.99 23.19 -2.25
C THR A 105 20.09 21.96 -2.23
N THR A 106 20.67 20.81 -1.97
CA THR A 106 19.94 19.55 -1.80
C THR A 106 20.27 18.96 -0.44
N LEU A 107 19.42 18.05 0.05
CA LEU A 107 19.78 17.20 1.18
C LEU A 107 21.02 16.38 0.79
N LYS A 108 22.08 16.46 1.61
CA LYS A 108 23.29 15.61 1.48
C LYS A 108 23.15 14.38 2.35
#